data_AF-A0A352WUQ5-F1
#
_entry.id   AF-A0A352WUQ5-F1
#
_cell.length_a   1.000
_cell.length_b   1.000
_cell.length_c   1.000
_cell.angle_alpha   90.00
_cell.angle_beta   90.00
_cell.angle_gamma   90.00
#
_symmetry.space_group_name_H-M   'P 1'
#
loop_
_entity.id
_entity.type
_entity.pdbx_description
1 polymer ?
#
loop_
_entity_poly.entity_id
_entity_poly.type
_entity_poly.pdbx_seq_one_letter_code
_entity_poly.pdbx_strand_id
1 'polypeptide(L)' 'LIGIQSKANPRDNVKHFAFRSVGAGIQDVPSILKACVDANAGWIIVEQDNPTEGMDALSCAKASIDYLKQITY' A
#
# COMPACT_ATOMS: atom_id res chain seq x y z
N LEU A 1 7.91 7.44 -18.84
CA LEU A 1 7.81 8.15 -20.14
C LEU A 1 9.15 8.05 -20.86
N ILE A 2 9.17 7.58 -22.11
CA ILE A 2 10.39 7.53 -22.92
C ILE A 2 10.71 8.95 -23.40
N GLY A 3 11.93 9.45 -23.17
CA GLY A 3 12.43 10.72 -23.71
C GLY A 3 12.77 11.84 -22.70
N ILE A 4 12.53 11.65 -21.40
CA ILE A 4 12.96 12.61 -20.38
C ILE A 4 14.41 12.29 -19.99
N GLN A 5 15.35 13.20 -20.29
CA GLN A 5 16.70 13.14 -19.72
C GLN A 5 16.62 13.60 -18.25
N SER A 6 16.65 12.64 -17.33
CA SER A 6 16.71 12.92 -15.89
C SER A 6 18.09 13.50 -15.55
N LYS A 7 18.15 14.75 -15.09
CA LYS A 7 19.33 15.29 -14.40
C LYS A 7 19.33 14.70 -12.99
N ALA A 8 20.37 13.93 -12.65
CA ALA A 8 20.52 13.36 -11.31
C ALA A 8 20.55 14.48 -10.25
N ASN A 9 19.53 14.50 -9.41
CA ASN A 9 19.41 15.40 -8.27
C ASN A 9 19.95 14.66 -7.04
N PRO A 10 20.78 15.27 -6.17
CA PRO A 10 21.30 14.59 -4.97
C PRO A 10 20.20 14.04 -4.02
N ARG A 11 18.96 14.54 -4.17
CA ARG A 11 17.77 14.05 -3.46
C ARG A 11 17.19 12.76 -4.05
N ASP A 12 17.57 12.36 -5.26
CA ASP A 12 17.10 11.12 -5.91
C ASP A 12 17.54 9.86 -5.15
N ASN A 13 18.54 9.98 -4.26
CA ASN A 13 19.01 8.90 -3.39
C ASN A 13 18.16 8.73 -2.11
N VAL A 14 17.24 9.65 -1.84
CA VAL A 14 16.29 9.53 -0.73
C VAL A 14 15.02 8.90 -1.29
N LYS A 15 14.69 7.66 -0.87
CA LYS A 15 13.39 7.05 -1.19
C LYS A 15 12.28 7.85 -0.52
N HIS A 16 11.76 8.85 -1.22
CA HIS A 16 10.63 9.68 -0.77
C HIS A 16 9.31 8.89 -0.73
N PHE A 17 9.26 7.77 -1.43
CA PHE A 17 8.10 6.91 -1.55
C PHE A 17 8.55 5.45 -1.52
N ALA A 18 7.75 4.61 -0.87
CA ALA A 18 7.90 3.17 -0.92
C ALA A 18 6.52 2.53 -0.78
N PHE A 19 6.32 1.44 -1.52
CA PHE A 19 5.16 0.58 -1.34
C PHE A 19 5.25 -0.14 0.01
N ARG A 20 4.08 -0.30 0.64
CA ARG A 20 3.94 -0.94 1.95
C ARG A 20 2.75 -1.89 1.90
N SER A 21 2.81 -2.95 2.70
CA SER A 21 1.64 -3.78 2.99
C SER A 21 0.51 -2.92 3.58
N VAL A 22 -0.74 -3.34 3.39
CA VAL A 22 -1.91 -2.63 3.92
C VAL A 22 -1.76 -2.48 5.44
N GLY A 23 -1.96 -1.26 5.95
CA GLY A 23 -1.81 -0.92 7.37
C GLY A 23 -0.39 -0.53 7.81
N ALA A 24 0.63 -0.69 6.95
CA ALA A 24 2.03 -0.33 7.25
C ALA A 24 2.49 0.96 6.53
N GLY A 25 1.55 1.67 5.88
CA GLY A 25 1.79 2.93 5.20
C GLY A 25 1.18 4.13 5.95
N ILE A 26 0.91 5.21 5.20
CA ILE A 26 0.34 6.45 5.74
C ILE A 26 -1.17 6.60 5.47
N GLN A 27 -1.78 5.64 4.78
CA GLN A 27 -3.21 5.68 4.45
C GLN A 27 -4.03 5.32 5.69
N ASP A 28 -5.13 6.04 5.90
CA ASP A 28 -6.14 5.72 6.91
C ASP A 28 -7.07 4.61 6.38
N VAL A 29 -6.56 3.37 6.40
CA VAL A 29 -7.28 2.20 5.92
C VAL A 29 -8.60 1.97 6.67
N PRO A 30 -8.70 2.14 8.01
CA PRO A 30 -9.96 1.98 8.70
C PRO A 30 -11.07 2.93 8.19
N SER A 31 -10.79 4.23 8.07
CA SER A 31 -11.78 5.18 7.57
C SER A 31 -12.22 4.87 6.14
N ILE A 32 -11.29 4.43 5.29
CA ILE A 32 -11.60 4.02 3.90
C ILE A 32 -12.55 2.82 3.90
N LEU A 33 -12.26 1.77 4.68
CA LEU A 33 -13.10 0.58 4.75
C LEU A 33 -14.48 0.89 5.34
N LYS A 34 -14.57 1.76 6.35
CA LYS A 34 -15.87 2.21 6.89
C LYS A 34 -16.71 2.91 5.82
N ALA A 35 -16.10 3.78 5.02
CA ALA A 35 -16.78 4.43 3.90
C ALA A 35 -17.26 3.42 2.84
N CYS A 36 -16.50 2.34 2.60
CA CYS A 36 -16.94 1.26 1.71
C CYS A 36 -18.17 0.52 2.25
N VAL A 37 -18.21 0.23 3.56
CA VAL A 37 -19.39 -0.35 4.22
C VAL A 37 -20.60 0.57 4.08
N ASP A 38 -20.43 1.86 4.35
CA ASP A 38 -21.50 2.85 4.24
C ASP A 38 -22.01 3.02 2.80
N ALA A 39 -21.13 2.78 1.82
CA ALA A 39 -21.45 2.74 0.40
C ALA A 39 -22.04 1.40 -0.08
N ASN A 40 -22.25 0.43 0.82
CA ASN A 40 -22.74 -0.91 0.53
C ASN A 40 -21.86 -1.68 -0.48
N ALA A 41 -20.55 -1.48 -0.41
CA ALA A 41 -19.60 -2.23 -1.23
C ALA A 41 -19.47 -3.68 -0.74
N GLY A 42 -19.68 -4.65 -1.62
CA GLY A 42 -19.62 -6.08 -1.27
C GLY A 42 -18.21 -6.68 -1.20
N TRP A 43 -17.22 -6.02 -1.83
CA TRP A 43 -15.87 -6.55 -1.96
C TRP A 43 -14.83 -5.43 -1.92
N ILE A 44 -13.68 -5.75 -1.35
CA ILE A 44 -12.46 -4.95 -1.43
C ILE A 44 -11.39 -5.79 -2.12
N ILE A 45 -10.70 -5.20 -3.09
CA ILE A 45 -9.56 -5.83 -3.76
C ILE A 45 -8.29 -5.24 -3.18
N VAL A 46 -7.39 -6.09 -2.71
CA VAL A 46 -6.05 -5.70 -2.26
C VAL A 46 -5.07 -6.06 -3.36
N GLU A 47 -4.49 -5.04 -4.00
CA GLU A 47 -3.45 -5.21 -5.00
C GLU A 47 -2.08 -5.01 -4.36
N GLN A 48 -1.22 -6.02 -4.50
CA GLN A 48 0.17 -5.91 -4.05
C GLN A 48 1.07 -5.64 -5.25
N ASP A 49 1.56 -4.40 -5.33
CA ASP A 49 2.57 -3.96 -6.29
C ASP A 49 3.96 -4.38 -5.76
N ASN A 50 4.94 -3.48 -5.72
CA ASN A 50 6.24 -3.81 -5.14
C ASN A 50 6.15 -4.20 -3.66
N PRO A 51 6.95 -5.18 -3.22
CA PRO A 51 6.99 -5.56 -1.82
C PRO A 51 7.55 -4.42 -0.96
N THR A 52 7.15 -4.43 0.30
CA THR A 52 7.82 -3.64 1.33
C THR A 52 9.32 -3.97 1.32
N GLU A 53 10.17 -2.95 1.47
CA GLU A 53 11.62 -3.13 1.49
C GLU A 53 12.05 -4.18 2.53
N GLY A 54 12.79 -5.20 2.08
CA GLY A 54 13.23 -6.33 2.91
C GLY A 54 12.24 -7.49 3.03
N MET A 55 11.09 -7.43 2.36
CA MET A 55 10.08 -8.52 2.35
C MET A 55 9.89 -9.10 0.94
N ASP A 56 9.38 -10.32 0.85
CA ASP A 56 8.85 -10.88 -0.39
C ASP A 56 7.35 -10.55 -0.57
N ALA A 57 6.85 -10.75 -1.79
CA ALA A 57 5.47 -10.42 -2.16
C ALA A 57 4.43 -11.21 -1.34
N LEU A 58 4.67 -12.49 -1.06
CA LEU A 58 3.73 -13.33 -0.34
C LEU A 58 3.69 -12.97 1.15
N SER A 59 4.84 -12.64 1.73
CA SER A 59 4.91 -12.07 3.09
C SER A 59 4.16 -10.73 3.18
N CYS A 60 4.24 -9.88 2.15
CA CYS A 60 3.46 -8.64 2.10
C CYS A 60 1.96 -8.91 2.03
N ALA A 61 1.52 -9.83 1.15
CA ALA A 61 0.12 -10.22 1.04
C ALA A 61 -0.42 -10.80 2.36
N LYS A 62 0.37 -11.64 3.04
CA LYS A 62 0.05 -12.16 4.38
C LYS A 62 -0.10 -11.04 5.40
N ALA A 63 0.85 -10.10 5.46
CA ALA A 63 0.77 -8.98 6.39
C ALA A 63 -0.48 -8.12 6.14
N SER A 64 -0.81 -7.86 4.86
CA SER A 64 -2.02 -7.13 4.48
C SER A 64 -3.30 -7.82 4.97
N ILE A 65 -3.46 -9.13 4.74
CA ILE A 65 -4.68 -9.85 5.18
C ILE A 65 -4.73 -9.99 6.70
N ASP A 66 -3.59 -10.18 7.38
CA ASP A 66 -3.54 -10.29 8.84
C ASP A 66 -3.96 -8.97 9.51
N TYR A 67 -3.52 -7.83 8.97
CA TYR A 67 -3.97 -6.51 9.42
C TYR A 67 -5.47 -6.31 9.20
N LEU A 68 -5.97 -6.61 8.00
CA LEU A 68 -7.40 -6.44 7.67
C LEU A 68 -8.32 -7.26 8.56
N LYS A 69 -7.91 -8.47 8.97
CA LYS A 69 -8.68 -9.33 9.89
C LYS A 69 -8.84 -8.75 11.30
N GLN A 70 -8.01 -7.79 11.70
CA GLN A 70 -8.10 -7.13 13.00
C GLN A 70 -9.15 -6.01 13.02
N ILE A 71 -9.64 -5.60 11.84
CA ILE A 71 -10.59 -4.52 11.68
C ILE A 71 -12.02 -5.08 11.64
N THR A 72 -12.88 -4.57 12.52
CA THR A 72 -14.30 -4.97 12.60
C THR A 72 -15.20 -3.74 12.54
N TYR A 73 -16.33 -3.84 11.84
CA TYR A 73 -17.37 -2.81 11.71
C TYR A 73 -18.75 -3.38 12.05
#